data_AF-A0A133MZR1-F1
#
_entry.id   AF-A0A133MZR1-F1
#
_cell.length_a   1.000
_cell.length_b   1.000
_cell.length_c   1.000
_cell.angle_alpha   90.00
_cell.angle_beta   90.00
_cell.angle_gamma   90.00
#
_symmetry.space_group_name_H-M   'P 1'
#
loop_
_entity.id
_entity.type
_entity.pdbx_description
1 polymer ?
#
loop_
_entity_poly.entity_id
_entity_poly.type
_entity_poly.pdbx_seq_one_letter_code
_entity_poly.pdbx_strand_id
1 'polypeptide(L)'
;MKDKTLFNEQYKYLRTNVKFAGDGIKSIVVTSGYFGEGKTSVAANLAKSFALSNHKVVIVDMDLRRPSLRNFYDIDTEIGVTNVVVNKMDFNLAISHDESIWDLDIIHAGAIPPNANELVSSDSMKNFIRILEANYDYVIIDTPPIEAYSDAVVLSAICDATLLVYKVGETKKSDIEKSIDSIRNVNGNLIGLVRINEK
;
A
#
# COMPACT_ATOMS: atom_id res chain seq x y z
N MET A 1 -4.01 -6.21 -26.99
CA MET A 1 -4.09 -7.51 -26.28
C MET A 1 -2.75 -7.93 -25.69
N LYS A 2 -1.65 -8.00 -26.47
CA LYS A 2 -0.32 -8.44 -26.00
C LYS A 2 0.22 -7.67 -24.79
N ASP A 3 0.04 -6.35 -24.75
CA ASP A 3 0.51 -5.50 -23.64
C ASP A 3 -0.26 -5.71 -22.34
N LYS A 4 -1.58 -5.97 -22.42
CA LYS A 4 -2.42 -6.26 -21.24
C LYS A 4 -2.03 -7.60 -20.62
N THR A 5 -1.68 -8.59 -21.46
CA THR A 5 -1.18 -9.89 -21.00
C THR A 5 0.20 -9.77 -20.36
N LEU A 6 1.11 -9.01 -20.98
CA LEU A 6 2.46 -8.78 -20.45
C LEU A 6 2.42 -8.03 -19.11
N PHE A 7 1.58 -6.99 -19.01
CA PHE A 7 1.37 -6.25 -17.76
C PHE A 7 0.86 -7.16 -16.64
N ASN A 8 -0.09 -8.05 -16.92
CA ASN A 8 -0.56 -9.03 -15.94
C ASN A 8 0.54 -10.02 -15.52
N GLU A 9 1.40 -10.48 -16.45
CA GLU A 9 2.52 -11.37 -16.11
C GLU A 9 3.55 -10.69 -15.20
N GLN A 10 3.86 -9.40 -15.40
CA GLN A 10 4.79 -8.67 -14.54
C GLN A 10 4.34 -8.63 -13.06
N TYR A 11 3.05 -8.46 -12.80
CA TYR A 11 2.53 -8.51 -11.43
C TYR A 11 2.44 -9.93 -10.85
N LYS A 12 2.41 -10.98 -11.69
CA LYS A 12 2.58 -12.36 -11.20
C LYS A 12 4.02 -12.61 -10.75
N TYR A 13 5.01 -12.08 -11.48
CA TYR A 13 6.41 -12.10 -11.06
C TYR A 13 6.62 -11.31 -9.76
N LEU A 14 6.08 -10.08 -9.68
CA LEU A 14 6.18 -9.27 -8.46
C LEU A 14 5.58 -10.00 -7.25
N ARG A 15 4.36 -10.53 -7.38
CA ARG A 15 3.71 -11.34 -6.34
C ARG A 15 4.59 -12.52 -5.91
N THR A 16 5.17 -13.23 -6.87
CA THR A 16 6.05 -14.39 -6.59
C THR A 16 7.27 -13.95 -5.79
N ASN A 17 7.94 -12.87 -6.20
CA ASN A 17 9.10 -12.33 -5.48
C ASN A 17 8.74 -11.91 -4.04
N VAL A 18 7.59 -11.28 -3.84
CA VAL A 18 7.10 -10.92 -2.50
C VAL A 18 6.91 -12.17 -1.64
N LYS A 19 6.27 -13.22 -2.17
CA LYS A 19 6.06 -14.49 -1.44
C LYS A 19 7.37 -15.19 -1.06
N PHE A 20 8.44 -15.01 -1.83
CA PHE A 20 9.75 -15.60 -1.57
C PHE A 20 10.71 -14.68 -0.80
N ALA A 21 10.30 -13.44 -0.49
CA ALA A 21 11.14 -12.49 0.23
C ALA A 21 11.26 -12.81 1.74
N GLY A 22 10.30 -13.55 2.29
CA GLY A 22 10.32 -13.99 3.68
C GLY A 22 9.05 -14.76 4.05
N ASP A 23 9.15 -15.54 5.11
CA ASP A 23 8.00 -16.27 5.67
C ASP A 23 7.11 -15.32 6.48
N GLY A 24 5.79 -15.54 6.42
CA GLY A 24 4.83 -14.83 7.27
C GLY A 24 4.49 -13.40 6.85
N ILE A 25 4.98 -12.92 5.69
CA ILE A 25 4.63 -11.58 5.18
C ILE A 25 3.14 -11.50 4.86
N LYS A 26 2.41 -10.64 5.59
CA LYS A 26 1.00 -10.31 5.34
C LYS A 26 0.81 -8.84 5.00
N SER A 27 1.37 -7.92 5.79
CA SER A 27 1.26 -6.49 5.54
C SER A 27 2.42 -5.95 4.70
N ILE A 28 2.08 -5.33 3.56
CA ILE A 28 3.06 -4.88 2.58
C ILE A 28 2.84 -3.39 2.31
N VAL A 29 3.77 -2.58 2.79
CA VAL A 29 3.86 -1.15 2.48
C VAL A 29 4.37 -0.96 1.06
N VAL A 30 3.65 -0.19 0.26
CA VAL A 30 4.09 0.27 -1.05
C VAL A 30 4.27 1.78 -0.97
N THR A 31 5.51 2.23 -1.16
CA THR A 31 5.87 3.65 -1.14
C THR A 31 6.77 4.01 -2.31
N SER A 32 7.08 5.28 -2.47
CA SER A 32 8.01 5.80 -3.46
C SER A 32 8.80 6.96 -2.85
N GLY A 33 9.89 7.39 -3.50
CA GLY A 33 10.64 8.56 -3.03
C GLY A 33 9.80 9.83 -3.13
N TYR A 34 9.18 10.05 -4.28
CA TYR A 34 8.44 11.25 -4.61
C TYR A 34 7.08 10.97 -5.27
N PHE A 35 6.27 12.02 -5.41
CA PHE A 35 4.98 11.95 -6.09
C PHE A 35 5.13 11.57 -7.56
N GLY A 36 4.13 10.87 -8.11
CA GLY A 36 4.07 10.56 -9.54
C GLY A 36 4.85 9.31 -9.97
N GLU A 37 5.55 8.64 -9.05
CA GLU A 37 6.36 7.45 -9.36
C GLU A 37 5.54 6.15 -9.50
N GLY A 38 4.21 6.24 -9.48
CA GLY A 38 3.30 5.11 -9.78
C GLY A 38 3.05 4.12 -8.64
N LYS A 39 3.40 4.48 -7.39
CA LYS A 39 3.19 3.67 -6.17
C LYS A 39 1.78 3.09 -6.04
N THR A 40 0.75 3.92 -6.21
CA THR A 40 -0.67 3.55 -6.09
C THR A 40 -1.06 2.52 -7.15
N SER A 41 -0.62 2.72 -8.39
CA SER A 41 -0.84 1.76 -9.48
C SER A 41 -0.16 0.43 -9.20
N VAL A 42 1.06 0.45 -8.66
CA VAL A 42 1.79 -0.76 -8.26
C VAL A 42 1.07 -1.48 -7.12
N ALA A 43 0.64 -0.75 -6.09
CA ALA A 43 -0.11 -1.29 -4.95
C ALA A 43 -1.41 -1.96 -5.41
N ALA A 44 -2.25 -1.26 -6.17
CA ALA A 44 -3.52 -1.77 -6.69
C ALA A 44 -3.36 -3.04 -7.55
N ASN A 45 -2.38 -3.04 -8.46
CA ASN A 45 -2.16 -4.21 -9.33
C ASN A 45 -1.49 -5.38 -8.60
N LEU A 46 -0.66 -5.11 -7.58
CA LEU A 46 -0.15 -6.15 -6.70
C LEU A 46 -1.28 -6.80 -5.90
N ALA A 47 -2.18 -6.00 -5.31
CA ALA A 47 -3.35 -6.48 -4.58
C ALA A 47 -4.23 -7.36 -5.48
N LYS A 48 -4.55 -6.87 -6.68
CA LYS A 48 -5.25 -7.63 -7.74
C LYS A 48 -4.56 -8.94 -8.09
N SER A 49 -3.22 -8.95 -8.21
CA SER A 49 -2.46 -10.15 -8.52
C SER A 49 -2.55 -11.20 -7.42
N PHE A 50 -2.53 -10.79 -6.15
CA PHE A 50 -2.76 -11.70 -5.02
C PHE A 50 -4.20 -12.24 -5.01
N ALA A 51 -5.20 -11.37 -5.17
CA ALA A 51 -6.61 -11.76 -5.18
C ALA A 51 -6.94 -12.74 -6.32
N LEU A 52 -6.42 -12.48 -7.53
CA LEU A 52 -6.54 -13.42 -8.68
C LEU A 52 -5.83 -14.76 -8.49
N SER A 53 -5.09 -14.93 -7.39
CA SER A 53 -4.54 -16.23 -6.96
C SER A 53 -5.24 -16.83 -5.74
N ASN A 54 -6.52 -16.49 -5.55
CA ASN A 54 -7.38 -17.03 -4.49
C ASN A 54 -6.86 -16.75 -3.08
N HIS A 55 -6.24 -15.59 -2.88
CA HIS A 55 -5.94 -15.10 -1.53
C HIS A 55 -6.95 -14.02 -1.19
N LYS A 56 -7.40 -13.95 0.05
CA LYS A 56 -8.24 -12.86 0.53
C LYS A 56 -7.37 -11.62 0.76
N VAL A 57 -7.58 -10.57 -0.01
CA VAL A 57 -6.73 -9.37 -0.01
C VAL A 57 -7.53 -8.14 0.35
N VAL A 58 -6.94 -7.25 1.15
CA VAL A 58 -7.39 -5.87 1.29
C VAL A 58 -6.31 -4.92 0.84
N ILE A 59 -6.68 -3.89 0.07
CA ILE A 59 -5.83 -2.73 -0.17
C ILE A 59 -6.34 -1.53 0.65
N VAL A 60 -5.43 -0.84 1.32
CA VAL A 60 -5.72 0.27 2.22
C VAL A 60 -5.03 1.53 1.74
N ASP A 61 -5.78 2.63 1.64
CA ASP A 61 -5.23 3.96 1.34
C ASP A 61 -4.74 4.62 2.63
N MET A 62 -3.44 4.56 2.84
CA MET A 62 -2.73 5.21 3.93
C MET A 62 -2.05 6.52 3.48
N ASP A 63 -2.28 6.99 2.25
CA ASP A 63 -1.99 8.37 1.84
C ASP A 63 -3.11 9.29 2.35
N LEU A 64 -3.15 9.48 3.67
CA LEU A 64 -4.15 10.32 4.35
C LEU A 64 -4.01 11.82 4.01
N ARG A 65 -3.08 12.19 3.14
CA ARG A 65 -2.77 13.57 2.73
C ARG A 65 -3.28 13.86 1.33
N ARG A 66 -3.07 12.92 0.40
CA ARG A 66 -3.53 12.98 -0.98
C ARG A 66 -4.10 11.61 -1.39
N PRO A 67 -5.19 11.18 -0.75
CA PRO A 67 -5.74 9.85 -0.99
C PRO A 67 -6.22 9.73 -2.43
N SER A 68 -6.07 8.53 -2.98
CA SER A 68 -6.30 8.29 -4.40
C SER A 68 -7.08 7.01 -4.69
N LEU A 69 -7.14 6.05 -3.75
CA LEU A 69 -7.84 4.78 -3.99
C LEU A 69 -9.34 4.97 -4.16
N ARG A 70 -9.95 5.93 -3.46
CA ARG A 70 -11.38 6.23 -3.65
C ARG A 70 -11.72 6.52 -5.10
N ASN A 71 -10.92 7.38 -5.75
CA ASN A 71 -11.10 7.71 -7.17
C ASN A 71 -10.61 6.59 -8.09
N PHE A 72 -9.56 5.87 -7.70
CA PHE A 72 -9.02 4.77 -8.49
C PHE A 72 -10.01 3.62 -8.67
N TYR A 73 -10.79 3.33 -7.62
CA TYR A 73 -11.79 2.25 -7.57
C TYR A 73 -13.24 2.73 -7.70
N ASP A 74 -13.48 4.01 -7.98
CA ASP A 74 -14.82 4.60 -8.13
C ASP A 74 -15.76 4.33 -6.92
N ILE A 75 -15.24 4.58 -5.71
CA ILE A 75 -15.92 4.26 -4.45
C ILE A 75 -16.83 5.41 -3.99
N ASP A 76 -18.12 5.10 -3.85
CA ASP A 76 -19.17 6.02 -3.40
C ASP A 76 -19.54 5.83 -1.92
N THR A 77 -18.54 5.96 -1.03
CA THR A 77 -18.75 6.08 0.42
C THR A 77 -17.74 7.07 1.02
N GLU A 78 -18.10 7.65 2.17
CA GLU A 78 -17.22 8.53 2.94
C GLU A 78 -16.52 7.80 4.09
N ILE A 79 -16.96 6.58 4.43
CA ILE A 79 -16.44 5.81 5.56
C ILE A 79 -15.14 5.12 5.14
N GLY A 80 -14.01 5.59 5.68
CA GLY A 80 -12.69 5.01 5.41
C GLY A 80 -11.82 4.85 6.65
N VAL A 81 -10.50 4.73 6.44
CA VAL A 81 -9.49 4.55 7.50
C VAL A 81 -9.68 5.55 8.65
N THR A 82 -9.85 6.84 8.36
CA THR A 82 -10.02 7.87 9.40
C THR A 82 -11.22 7.56 10.29
N ASN A 83 -12.35 7.10 9.74
CA ASN A 83 -13.54 6.75 10.52
C ASN A 83 -13.27 5.56 11.44
N VAL A 84 -12.59 4.53 10.94
CA VAL A 84 -12.26 3.32 11.71
C VAL A 84 -11.30 3.67 12.85
N VAL A 85 -10.21 4.37 12.55
CA VAL A 85 -9.13 4.61 13.50
C VAL A 85 -9.46 5.71 14.51
N VAL A 86 -10.08 6.81 14.06
CA VAL A 86 -10.42 7.95 14.92
C VAL A 86 -11.73 7.72 15.67
N ASN A 87 -12.78 7.32 14.94
CA ASN A 87 -14.13 7.19 15.52
C ASN A 87 -14.39 5.78 16.08
N LYS A 88 -13.40 4.87 16.02
CA LYS A 88 -13.50 3.48 16.50
C LYS A 88 -14.70 2.73 15.90
N MET A 89 -15.02 3.04 14.65
CA MET A 89 -16.03 2.32 13.90
C MET A 89 -15.53 0.91 13.56
N ASP A 90 -16.45 -0.03 13.40
CA ASP A 90 -16.12 -1.34 12.87
C ASP A 90 -15.54 -1.19 11.46
N PHE A 91 -14.37 -1.81 11.21
CA PHE A 91 -13.70 -1.73 9.91
C PHE A 91 -14.53 -2.33 8.78
N ASN A 92 -15.44 -3.27 9.09
CA ASN A 92 -16.34 -3.85 8.09
C ASN A 92 -17.22 -2.79 7.40
N LEU A 93 -17.51 -1.67 8.09
CA LEU A 93 -18.28 -0.55 7.52
C LEU A 93 -17.49 0.29 6.51
N ALA A 94 -16.16 0.17 6.51
CA ALA A 94 -15.26 0.89 5.62
C ALA A 94 -14.84 0.06 4.40
N ILE A 95 -15.31 -1.19 4.30
CA ILE A 95 -14.98 -2.08 3.18
C ILE A 95 -15.83 -1.71 1.97
N SER A 96 -15.15 -1.48 0.86
CA SER A 96 -15.72 -1.51 -0.49
C SER A 96 -15.15 -2.72 -1.24
N HIS A 97 -15.87 -3.22 -2.23
CA HIS A 97 -15.44 -4.40 -3.02
C HIS A 97 -15.07 -3.97 -4.44
N ASP A 98 -14.05 -4.62 -5.02
CA ASP A 98 -13.80 -4.50 -6.46
C ASP A 98 -14.89 -5.27 -7.22
N GLU A 99 -15.64 -4.59 -8.08
CA GLU A 99 -16.72 -5.24 -8.86
C GLU A 99 -16.22 -6.38 -9.77
N SER A 100 -14.94 -6.35 -10.15
CA SER A 100 -14.33 -7.30 -11.07
C SER A 100 -13.58 -8.45 -10.39
N ILE A 101 -13.33 -8.37 -9.08
CA ILE A 101 -12.50 -9.33 -8.32
C ILE A 101 -13.10 -9.58 -6.94
N TRP A 102 -13.68 -10.76 -6.76
CA TRP A 102 -14.37 -11.17 -5.53
C TRP A 102 -13.50 -11.10 -4.26
N ASP A 103 -12.23 -11.55 -4.33
CA ASP A 103 -11.33 -11.62 -3.16
C ASP A 103 -10.47 -10.35 -2.95
N LEU A 104 -10.92 -9.20 -3.48
CA LEU A 104 -10.26 -7.91 -3.31
C LEU A 104 -11.17 -6.88 -2.65
N ASP A 105 -10.85 -6.59 -1.40
CA ASP A 105 -11.47 -5.53 -0.62
C ASP A 105 -10.63 -4.25 -0.67
N ILE A 106 -11.29 -3.10 -0.58
CA ILE A 106 -10.68 -1.77 -0.60
C ILE A 106 -11.16 -1.00 0.63
N ILE A 107 -10.22 -0.42 1.36
CA ILE A 107 -10.49 0.56 2.42
C ILE A 107 -9.80 1.87 2.01
N HIS A 108 -10.58 2.85 1.57
CA HIS A 108 -10.05 4.17 1.23
C HIS A 108 -9.77 5.00 2.50
N ALA A 109 -9.08 6.13 2.37
CA ALA A 109 -8.61 6.91 3.52
C ALA A 109 -9.74 7.51 4.38
N GLY A 110 -10.92 7.73 3.81
CA GLY A 110 -11.99 8.53 4.42
C GLY A 110 -11.68 10.03 4.35
N ALA A 111 -12.24 10.80 5.29
CA ALA A 111 -11.93 12.21 5.43
C ALA A 111 -10.46 12.44 5.78
N ILE A 112 -9.85 13.47 5.19
CA ILE A 112 -8.45 13.86 5.48
C ILE A 112 -8.37 14.40 6.91
N PRO A 113 -7.64 13.75 7.83
CA PRO A 113 -7.52 14.22 9.21
C PRO A 113 -6.56 15.41 9.30
N PRO A 114 -6.78 16.38 10.22
CA PRO A 114 -5.85 17.49 10.42
C PRO A 114 -4.49 17.06 10.97
N ASN A 115 -4.42 15.87 11.57
CA ASN A 115 -3.31 15.33 12.34
C ASN A 115 -2.88 13.93 11.84
N ALA A 116 -2.66 13.80 10.53
CA ALA A 116 -2.34 12.53 9.87
C ALA A 116 -1.11 11.81 10.48
N ASN A 117 -0.04 12.55 10.78
CA ASN A 117 1.19 11.98 11.36
C ASN A 117 0.95 11.34 12.73
N GLU A 118 0.23 12.02 13.63
CA GLU A 118 -0.12 11.46 14.94
C GLU A 118 -1.04 10.26 14.80
N LEU A 119 -1.97 10.29 13.84
CA LEU A 119 -2.88 9.18 13.59
C LEU A 119 -2.13 7.92 13.14
N VAL A 120 -1.21 8.03 12.18
CA VAL A 120 -0.44 6.90 11.65
C VAL A 120 0.46 6.26 12.72
N SER A 121 1.00 7.06 13.63
CA SER A 121 1.85 6.57 14.74
C SER A 121 1.07 6.05 15.96
N SER A 122 -0.26 6.22 15.98
CA SER A 122 -1.10 5.84 17.10
C SER A 122 -1.23 4.33 17.29
N ASP A 123 -1.52 3.90 18.52
CA ASP A 123 -1.81 2.49 18.80
C ASP A 123 -3.12 2.03 18.15
N SER A 124 -4.07 2.94 17.93
CA SER A 124 -5.28 2.65 17.14
C SER A 124 -4.95 2.21 15.72
N MET A 125 -3.96 2.86 15.07
CA MET A 125 -3.52 2.47 13.73
C MET A 125 -2.84 1.11 13.72
N LYS A 126 -1.93 0.85 14.68
CA LYS A 126 -1.29 -0.46 14.82
C LYS A 126 -2.31 -1.57 15.05
N ASN A 127 -3.31 -1.31 15.88
CA ASN A 127 -4.40 -2.26 16.14
C ASN A 127 -5.25 -2.49 14.89
N PHE A 128 -5.53 -1.45 14.11
CA PHE A 128 -6.24 -1.57 12.85
C PHE A 128 -5.48 -2.48 11.87
N ILE A 129 -4.17 -2.27 11.66
CA ILE A 129 -3.35 -3.14 10.80
C ILE A 129 -3.38 -4.59 11.28
N ARG A 130 -3.22 -4.84 12.58
CA ARG A 130 -3.30 -6.20 13.15
C ARG A 130 -4.66 -6.87 12.95
N ILE A 131 -5.75 -6.10 13.05
CA ILE A 131 -7.10 -6.61 12.75
C ILE A 131 -7.17 -7.04 11.29
N LEU A 132 -6.62 -6.25 10.37
CA LEU A 132 -6.59 -6.63 8.96
C LEU A 132 -5.72 -7.89 8.73
N GLU A 133 -4.53 -7.97 9.31
CA GLU A 133 -3.65 -9.15 9.20
C GLU A 133 -4.29 -10.43 9.76
N ALA A 134 -5.20 -10.31 10.72
CA ALA A 134 -5.96 -11.42 11.27
C ALA A 134 -7.12 -11.87 10.35
N ASN A 135 -7.64 -10.97 9.50
CA ASN A 135 -8.84 -11.20 8.67
C ASN A 135 -8.55 -11.40 7.18
N TYR A 136 -7.32 -11.14 6.75
CA TYR A 136 -6.86 -11.22 5.35
C TYR A 136 -5.57 -12.03 5.25
N ASP A 137 -5.36 -12.64 4.07
CA ASP A 137 -4.10 -13.30 3.75
C ASP A 137 -3.01 -12.26 3.44
N TYR A 138 -3.39 -11.16 2.77
CA TYR A 138 -2.50 -10.04 2.48
C TYR A 138 -3.20 -8.69 2.70
N VAL A 139 -2.45 -7.74 3.25
CA VAL A 139 -2.84 -6.35 3.48
C VAL A 139 -1.88 -5.46 2.69
N ILE A 140 -2.33 -4.91 1.57
CA ILE A 140 -1.52 -4.01 0.73
C ILE A 140 -1.78 -2.58 1.18
N ILE A 141 -0.72 -1.85 1.51
CA ILE A 141 -0.82 -0.51 2.11
C ILE A 141 -0.22 0.50 1.14
N ASP A 142 -1.07 1.29 0.46
CA ASP A 142 -0.63 2.43 -0.35
C ASP A 142 -0.33 3.61 0.57
N THR A 143 0.86 4.20 0.48
CA THR A 143 1.36 5.21 1.44
C THR A 143 1.81 6.45 0.71
N PRO A 144 1.89 7.64 1.34
CA PRO A 144 2.44 8.80 0.65
C PRO A 144 3.94 8.61 0.33
N PRO A 145 4.54 9.45 -0.51
CA PRO A 145 5.98 9.35 -0.80
C PRO A 145 6.81 9.55 0.47
N ILE A 146 7.79 8.67 0.67
CA ILE A 146 8.56 8.58 1.91
C ILE A 146 9.47 9.78 2.18
N GLU A 147 9.90 10.49 1.12
CA GLU A 147 10.71 11.70 1.26
C GLU A 147 9.87 12.97 1.45
N ALA A 148 8.56 12.89 1.18
CA ALA A 148 7.65 14.00 1.41
C ALA A 148 7.09 13.98 2.84
N TYR A 149 6.83 12.78 3.40
CA TYR A 149 6.21 12.64 4.71
C TYR A 149 6.68 11.40 5.48
N SER A 150 6.67 11.51 6.80
CA SER A 150 7.10 10.44 7.71
C SER A 150 6.13 9.26 7.81
N ASP A 151 4.90 9.39 7.31
CA ASP A 151 3.86 8.37 7.42
C ASP A 151 4.34 7.00 6.90
N ALA A 152 4.96 6.96 5.72
CA ALA A 152 5.50 5.73 5.12
C ALA A 152 6.69 5.16 5.90
N VAL A 153 7.52 6.00 6.52
CA VAL A 153 8.62 5.56 7.41
C VAL A 153 8.04 4.81 8.60
N VAL A 154 7.04 5.40 9.28
CA VAL A 154 6.39 4.76 10.43
C VAL A 154 5.73 3.44 10.03
N LEU A 155 5.00 3.44 8.91
CA LEU A 155 4.34 2.22 8.41
C LEU A 155 5.35 1.13 8.06
N SER A 156 6.51 1.48 7.49
CA SER A 156 7.56 0.52 7.16
C SER A 156 8.14 -0.20 8.38
N ALA A 157 8.09 0.42 9.56
CA ALA A 157 8.59 -0.14 10.81
C ALA A 157 7.58 -1.04 11.54
N ILE A 158 6.29 -0.94 11.21
CA ILE A 158 5.22 -1.70 11.89
C ILE A 158 4.61 -2.81 11.02
N CYS A 159 4.81 -2.75 9.70
CA CYS A 159 4.33 -3.76 8.76
C CYS A 159 5.41 -4.79 8.43
N ASP A 160 5.02 -5.95 7.92
CA ASP A 160 5.92 -7.08 7.68
C ASP A 160 6.93 -6.81 6.57
N ALA A 161 6.56 -6.03 5.55
CA ALA A 161 7.38 -5.79 4.38
C ALA A 161 7.15 -4.40 3.77
N THR A 162 8.19 -3.89 3.09
CA THR A 162 8.15 -2.64 2.34
C THR A 162 8.70 -2.82 0.93
N LEU A 163 7.97 -2.31 -0.06
CA LEU A 163 8.38 -2.18 -1.45
C LEU A 163 8.58 -0.69 -1.77
N LEU A 164 9.75 -0.36 -2.31
CA LEU A 164 10.06 0.99 -2.77
C LEU A 164 9.94 1.06 -4.30
N VAL A 165 9.00 1.87 -4.77
CA VAL A 165 8.74 2.11 -6.19
C VAL A 165 9.57 3.29 -6.68
N TYR A 166 10.15 3.18 -7.87
CA TYR A 166 10.84 4.28 -8.53
C TYR A 166 10.60 4.25 -10.04
N LYS A 167 10.75 5.40 -10.70
CA LYS A 167 10.53 5.55 -12.13
C LYS A 167 11.84 5.80 -12.86
N VAL A 168 12.13 4.95 -13.86
CA VAL A 168 13.33 5.07 -14.69
C VAL A 168 13.29 6.37 -15.48
N GLY A 169 14.43 7.07 -15.56
CA GLY A 169 14.54 8.34 -16.28
C GLY A 169 14.15 9.56 -15.46
N GLU A 170 13.33 9.39 -14.41
CA GLU A 170 12.90 10.49 -13.54
C GLU A 170 13.55 10.45 -12.15
N THR A 171 13.63 9.27 -11.51
CA THR A 171 14.19 9.14 -10.17
C THR A 171 15.72 9.01 -10.22
N LYS A 172 16.44 9.89 -9.52
CA LYS A 172 17.91 9.80 -9.42
C LYS A 172 18.32 8.70 -8.46
N LYS A 173 19.50 8.11 -8.70
CA LYS A 173 20.07 7.08 -7.81
C LYS A 173 20.19 7.56 -6.36
N SER A 174 20.63 8.81 -6.14
CA SER A 174 20.77 9.40 -4.81
C SER A 174 19.45 9.50 -4.06
N ASP A 175 18.34 9.71 -4.78
CA ASP A 175 17.01 9.79 -4.18
C ASP A 175 16.49 8.41 -3.76
N ILE A 176 16.80 7.39 -4.56
CA ILE A 176 16.52 5.99 -4.22
C ILE A 176 17.32 5.60 -2.97
N GLU A 177 18.63 5.89 -2.95
CA GLU A 177 19.50 5.61 -1.79
C GLU A 177 18.99 6.30 -0.52
N LYS A 178 18.59 7.57 -0.61
CA LYS A 178 17.99 8.31 0.50
C LYS A 178 16.70 7.65 1.02
N SER A 179 15.82 7.22 0.12
CA SER A 179 14.58 6.53 0.48
C SER A 179 14.84 5.19 1.16
N ILE A 180 15.85 4.44 0.69
CA ILE A 180 16.30 3.19 1.32
C ILE A 180 16.81 3.46 2.74
N ASP A 181 17.60 4.51 2.93
CA ASP A 181 18.12 4.88 4.24
C ASP A 181 16.99 5.28 5.20
N SER A 182 15.99 6.04 4.73
CA SER A 182 14.79 6.39 5.50
C SER A 182 14.08 5.16 6.07
N ILE A 183 13.93 4.09 5.27
CA ILE A 183 13.31 2.81 5.71
C ILE A 183 14.21 2.08 6.71
N ARG A 184 15.51 1.96 6.40
CA ARG A 184 16.46 1.20 7.22
C ARG A 184 16.71 1.83 8.58
N ASN A 185 16.71 3.17 8.66
CA ASN A 185 16.94 3.90 9.90
C ASN A 185 15.90 3.61 10.99
N VAL A 186 14.71 3.14 10.61
CA VAL A 186 13.65 2.71 11.54
C VAL A 186 13.50 1.19 11.61
N ASN A 187 14.48 0.44 11.09
CA ASN A 187 14.46 -1.02 10.97
C ASN A 187 13.27 -1.55 10.13
N GLY A 188 12.79 -0.78 9.16
CA GLY A 188 11.75 -1.24 8.25
C GLY A 188 12.26 -2.34 7.31
N ASN A 189 11.43 -3.35 7.06
CA ASN A 189 11.81 -4.50 6.24
C ASN A 189 11.67 -4.20 4.74
N LEU A 190 12.68 -3.57 4.14
CA LEU A 190 12.73 -3.36 2.69
C LEU A 190 13.03 -4.67 1.96
N ILE A 191 12.00 -5.25 1.33
CA ILE A 191 12.11 -6.53 0.62
C ILE A 191 12.49 -6.39 -0.86
N GLY A 192 12.40 -5.19 -1.42
CA GLY A 192 12.79 -4.97 -2.81
C GLY A 192 12.44 -3.60 -3.37
N LEU A 193 12.96 -3.35 -4.57
CA LEU A 193 12.65 -2.17 -5.38
C LEU A 193 11.77 -2.55 -6.56
N VAL A 194 10.74 -1.76 -6.85
CA VAL A 194 9.88 -1.94 -8.02
C VAL A 194 10.18 -0.85 -9.03
N ARG A 195 10.64 -1.27 -10.21
CA ARG A 195 11.01 -0.38 -11.30
C ARG A 195 9.82 -0.15 -12.23
N ILE A 196 9.43 1.10 -12.43
CA ILE A 196 8.50 1.48 -13.50
C ILE A 196 9.31 2.03 -14.68
N ASN A 197 9.12 1.44 -15.86
CA ASN A 197 9.67 1.96 -17.10
C ASN A 197 8.75 3.05 -17.66
N GLU A 198 9.32 4.06 -18.30
CA GLU A 198 8.55 4.86 -19.25
C GLU A 198 8.17 4.02 -20.47
N LYS A 199 7.04 4.37 -21.10
CA LYS A 199 6.65 3.80 -22.38
C LYS A 199 7.57 4.29 -23.48
#